data_AF-A0AAW6W4C2-F1
#
_entry.id   AF-A0AAW6W4C2-F1
#
_cell.length_a   1.000
_cell.length_b   1.000
_cell.length_c   1.000
_cell.angle_alpha   90.00
_cell.angle_beta   90.00
_cell.angle_gamma   90.00
#
_symmetry.space_group_name_H-M   'P 1'
#
loop_
_entity.id
_entity.type
_entity.pdbx_description
1 polymer ?
#
loop_
_entity_poly.entity_id
_entity_poly.type
_entity_poly.pdbx_seq_one_letter_code
_entity_poly.pdbx_strand_id
1 'polypeptide(L)'
;MLTPAQAHFQHVMALRAGTAAENEDIVARTAHEQVLHRLRLAQQRIKGVQAKAAKAALKREMLPGFAGWINGTLEADGGQQDEVIATLMVWAVDCGDLALALRIGDYVVRHNLTMPDNFGRTAATVLTEEICNPVLTQAGTDAHADLSGYIEPLDTLWQIVANRDMPDEVRAKLCKACAFARRGLTDADSMAVSLKLFREAMHLNPNAGVKREIATLSRALKKAGQDEAAAAQEPAAQKDTTREQTTTPKAKAKAKAKRG
;
A
#
# COMPACT_ATOMS: atom_id res chain seq x y z
N MET A 1 21.20 14.40 -13.33
CA MET A 1 21.56 13.77 -12.05
C MET A 1 22.59 14.65 -11.34
N LEU A 2 22.55 14.70 -10.01
CA LEU A 2 23.57 15.38 -9.20
C LEU A 2 24.87 14.57 -9.20
N THR A 3 26.01 15.23 -9.04
CA THR A 3 27.27 14.52 -8.78
C THR A 3 27.28 13.94 -7.36
N PRO A 4 28.07 12.89 -7.07
CA PRO A 4 28.18 12.32 -5.72
C PRO A 4 28.55 13.38 -4.66
N ALA A 5 29.45 14.30 -5.01
CA ALA A 5 29.83 15.40 -4.12
C ALA A 5 28.67 16.36 -3.82
N GLN A 6 27.86 16.70 -4.83
CA GLN A 6 26.68 17.56 -4.63
C GLN A 6 25.59 16.88 -3.79
N ALA A 7 25.39 15.57 -3.99
CA ALA A 7 24.45 14.79 -3.19
C ALA A 7 24.91 14.71 -1.73
N HIS A 8 26.19 14.42 -1.50
CA HIS A 8 26.77 14.41 -0.15
C HIS A 8 26.70 15.78 0.52
N PHE A 9 27.02 16.86 -0.20
CA PHE A 9 26.89 18.22 0.33
C PHE A 9 25.45 18.53 0.75
N GLN A 10 24.45 18.21 -0.09
CA GLN A 10 23.04 18.40 0.26
C GLN A 10 22.63 17.61 1.49
N HIS A 11 23.10 16.37 1.61
CA HIS A 11 22.87 15.52 2.78
C HIS A 11 23.43 16.17 4.04
N VAL A 12 24.72 16.52 4.06
CA VAL A 12 25.36 17.11 5.25
C VAL A 12 24.71 18.44 5.64
N MET A 13 24.33 19.27 4.66
CA MET A 13 23.67 20.55 4.95
C MET A 13 22.25 20.35 5.51
N ALA A 14 21.49 19.39 4.98
CA ALA A 14 20.17 19.05 5.51
C ALA A 14 20.27 18.49 6.95
N LEU A 15 21.27 17.66 7.21
CA LEU A 15 21.55 17.13 8.54
C LEU A 15 21.82 18.26 9.56
N ARG A 16 22.62 19.24 9.17
CA ARG A 16 22.90 20.43 9.99
C ARG A 16 21.68 21.30 10.18
N ALA A 17 20.88 21.50 9.13
CA ALA A 17 19.66 22.29 9.21
C ALA A 17 18.65 21.70 10.22
N GLY A 18 18.58 20.37 10.35
CA GLY A 18 17.69 19.72 11.32
C GLY A 18 18.24 19.67 12.76
N THR A 19 19.54 19.84 12.96
CA THR A 19 20.20 19.72 14.29
C THR A 19 20.65 21.06 14.89
N ALA A 20 20.78 22.11 14.07
CA ALA A 20 21.18 23.42 14.54
C ALA A 20 20.07 24.06 15.40
N ALA A 21 20.46 24.64 16.55
CA ALA A 21 19.60 25.58 17.26
C ALA A 21 19.25 26.75 16.32
N GLU A 22 18.03 27.29 16.45
CA GLU A 22 17.30 28.12 15.47
C GLU A 22 18.06 29.29 14.78
N ASN A 23 19.30 29.64 15.14
CA ASN A 23 19.93 30.89 14.69
C ASN A 23 21.39 30.88 14.19
N GLU A 24 22.12 29.78 14.01
CA GLU A 24 23.59 29.92 13.82
C GLU A 24 24.24 29.41 12.52
N ASP A 25 23.64 28.52 11.72
CA ASP A 25 24.31 28.02 10.48
C ASP A 25 23.81 28.72 9.20
N ILE A 26 24.47 29.84 8.86
CA ILE A 26 24.24 30.60 7.61
C ILE A 26 24.40 29.69 6.37
N VAL A 27 25.35 28.75 6.39
CA VAL A 27 25.63 27.87 5.24
C VAL A 27 24.47 26.88 5.04
N ALA A 28 23.95 26.31 6.12
CA ALA A 28 22.79 25.43 6.07
C ALA A 28 21.54 26.17 5.54
N ARG A 29 21.32 27.43 5.97
CA ARG A 29 20.24 28.27 5.45
C ARG A 29 20.39 28.55 3.95
N THR A 30 21.58 28.93 3.50
CA THR A 30 21.86 29.12 2.07
C THR A 30 21.64 27.83 1.27
N ALA A 31 22.01 26.67 1.81
CA ALA A 31 21.76 25.39 1.17
C ALA A 31 20.27 25.07 1.07
N HIS A 32 19.48 25.35 2.11
CA HIS A 32 18.02 25.20 2.07
C HIS A 32 17.41 26.10 0.99
N GLU A 33 17.81 27.37 0.91
CA GLU A 33 17.34 28.31 -0.11
C GLU A 33 17.65 27.83 -1.54
N GLN A 34 18.83 27.23 -1.75
CA GLN A 34 19.19 26.64 -3.04
C GLN A 34 18.29 25.46 -3.42
N VAL A 35 17.98 24.58 -2.47
CA VAL A 35 17.08 23.44 -2.70
C VAL A 35 15.65 23.93 -2.96
N LEU A 36 15.18 24.92 -2.22
CA LEU A 36 13.88 25.54 -2.42
C LEU A 36 13.79 26.23 -3.79
N HIS A 37 14.85 26.94 -4.21
CA HIS A 37 14.92 27.51 -5.56
C HIS A 37 14.83 26.44 -6.65
N ARG A 38 15.54 25.32 -6.49
CA ARG A 38 15.45 24.17 -7.40
C ARG A 38 14.04 23.59 -7.45
N LEU A 39 13.37 23.46 -6.31
CA LEU A 39 11.98 23.01 -6.25
C LEU A 39 11.07 23.95 -7.06
N ARG A 40 11.22 25.27 -6.92
CA ARG A 40 10.42 26.25 -7.67
C ARG A 40 10.63 26.14 -9.18
N LEU A 41 11.88 25.97 -9.64
CA LEU A 41 12.17 25.73 -11.07
C LEU A 41 11.51 24.43 -11.57
N ALA A 42 11.57 23.36 -10.77
CA ALA A 42 10.94 22.09 -11.09
C ALA A 42 9.41 22.22 -11.16
N GLN A 43 8.79 22.92 -10.21
CA GLN A 43 7.36 23.23 -10.20
C GLN A 43 6.93 24.03 -11.44
N GLN A 44 7.73 25.01 -11.89
CA GLN A 44 7.46 25.76 -13.13
C GLN A 44 7.47 24.84 -14.35
N ARG A 45 8.45 23.93 -14.46
CA ARG A 45 8.50 22.94 -15.56
C ARG A 45 7.27 22.02 -15.54
N ILE A 46 6.81 21.60 -14.35
CA ILE A 46 5.60 20.77 -14.19
C ILE A 46 4.32 21.53 -14.56
N LYS A 47 4.22 22.82 -14.21
CA LYS A 47 3.05 23.67 -14.54
C LYS A 47 2.81 23.79 -16.05
N GLY A 48 3.86 23.71 -16.87
CA GLY A 48 3.75 23.73 -18.33
C GLY A 48 3.15 22.46 -18.96
N VAL A 49 3.00 21.39 -18.19
CA VAL A 49 2.43 20.11 -18.67
C VAL A 49 0.97 20.02 -18.25
N GLN A 50 0.10 19.47 -19.10
CA GLN A 50 -1.32 19.29 -18.76
C GLN A 50 -1.61 17.87 -18.23
N ALA A 51 -1.15 16.84 -18.94
CA ALA A 51 -1.45 15.45 -18.62
C ALA A 51 -0.87 15.00 -17.27
N LYS A 52 -1.71 14.39 -16.41
CA LYS A 52 -1.30 13.90 -15.09
C LYS A 52 -0.18 12.86 -15.17
N ALA A 53 -0.29 11.89 -16.09
CA ALA A 53 0.75 10.87 -16.29
C ALA A 53 2.10 11.48 -16.72
N ALA A 54 2.08 12.50 -17.58
CA ALA A 54 3.30 13.20 -18.00
C ALA A 54 3.90 14.03 -16.84
N LYS A 55 3.07 14.67 -16.00
CA LYS A 55 3.54 15.31 -14.76
C LYS A 55 4.20 14.31 -13.82
N ALA A 56 3.60 13.14 -13.62
CA ALA A 56 4.16 12.08 -12.79
C ALA A 56 5.51 11.59 -13.33
N ALA A 57 5.63 11.38 -14.65
CA ALA A 57 6.89 11.00 -15.27
C ALA A 57 7.99 12.06 -15.05
N LEU A 58 7.64 13.35 -15.17
CA LEU A 58 8.56 14.45 -14.95
C LEU A 58 9.00 14.55 -13.48
N LYS A 59 8.07 14.40 -12.53
CA LYS A 59 8.40 14.33 -11.09
C LYS A 59 9.38 13.18 -10.81
N ARG A 60 9.16 12.01 -11.41
CA ARG A 60 10.04 10.84 -11.28
C ARG A 60 11.45 11.10 -11.79
N GLU A 61 11.60 11.83 -12.89
CA GLU A 61 12.90 12.26 -13.41
C GLU A 61 13.65 13.21 -12.45
N MET A 62 12.91 14.07 -11.75
CA MET A 62 13.46 15.13 -10.89
C MET A 62 13.75 14.68 -9.45
N LEU A 63 12.97 13.75 -8.91
CA LEU A 63 13.06 13.26 -7.53
C LEU A 63 14.50 12.88 -7.10
N PRO A 64 15.30 12.15 -7.92
CA PRO A 64 16.69 11.83 -7.58
C PRO A 64 17.56 13.07 -7.31
N GLY A 65 17.22 14.22 -7.89
CA GLY A 65 17.89 15.50 -7.65
C GLY A 65 17.64 16.12 -6.26
N PHE A 66 16.81 15.48 -5.43
CA PHE A 66 16.53 15.88 -4.05
C PHE A 66 16.93 14.81 -3.03
N ALA A 67 17.44 13.66 -3.46
CA ALA A 67 17.73 12.52 -2.59
C ALA A 67 18.67 12.87 -1.43
N GLY A 68 19.70 13.68 -1.68
CA GLY A 68 20.61 14.15 -0.63
C GLY A 68 19.88 14.94 0.46
N TRP A 69 19.04 15.89 0.06
CA TRP A 69 18.24 16.69 1.00
C TRP A 69 17.24 15.83 1.77
N ILE A 70 16.52 14.92 1.09
CA ILE A 70 15.58 13.98 1.73
C ILE A 70 16.32 13.17 2.80
N ASN A 71 17.43 12.52 2.44
CA ASN A 71 18.13 11.63 3.36
C ASN A 71 18.67 12.40 4.57
N GLY A 72 19.28 13.57 4.36
CA GLY A 72 19.81 14.37 5.46
C GLY A 72 18.74 14.92 6.40
N THR A 73 17.60 15.38 5.88
CA THR A 73 16.51 15.87 6.73
C THR A 73 15.88 14.73 7.54
N LEU A 74 15.64 13.57 6.91
CA LEU A 74 15.07 12.41 7.61
C LEU A 74 16.05 11.83 8.65
N GLU A 75 17.36 11.86 8.38
CA GLU A 75 18.39 11.42 9.33
C GLU A 75 18.53 12.38 10.51
N ALA A 76 18.40 13.69 10.29
CA ALA A 76 18.42 14.67 11.37
C ALA A 76 17.26 14.50 12.36
N ASP A 77 16.11 14.04 11.87
CA ASP A 77 14.86 13.85 12.60
C ASP A 77 14.44 15.07 13.45
N GLY A 78 14.81 16.28 13.01
CA GLY A 78 14.70 17.51 13.82
C GLY A 78 13.34 18.20 13.85
N GLY A 79 12.37 17.72 13.05
CA GLY A 79 11.00 18.24 13.02
C GLY A 79 10.84 19.68 12.52
N GLN A 80 11.88 20.26 11.92
CA GLN A 80 11.82 21.62 11.38
C GLN A 80 10.88 21.69 10.17
N GLN A 81 10.17 22.82 10.05
CA GLN A 81 9.27 23.03 8.92
C GLN A 81 10.07 23.11 7.62
N ASP A 82 9.75 22.21 6.70
CA ASP A 82 10.43 22.11 5.41
C ASP A 82 9.40 21.88 4.29
N GLU A 83 9.10 22.96 3.55
CA GLU A 83 8.20 22.94 2.41
C GLU A 83 8.67 21.96 1.32
N VAL A 84 9.99 21.79 1.17
CA VAL A 84 10.56 20.88 0.18
C VAL A 84 10.19 19.45 0.53
N ILE A 85 10.41 19.04 1.78
CA ILE A 85 10.08 17.68 2.24
C ILE A 85 8.58 17.39 2.12
N ALA A 86 7.72 18.31 2.56
CA ALA A 86 6.28 18.15 2.44
C ALA A 86 5.82 18.05 0.97
N THR A 87 6.41 18.82 0.07
CA THR A 87 6.11 18.75 -1.37
C THR A 87 6.59 17.44 -2.00
N LEU A 88 7.80 17.00 -1.66
CA LEU A 88 8.40 15.78 -2.21
C LEU A 88 7.66 14.51 -1.76
N MET A 89 7.05 14.52 -0.57
CA MET A 89 6.12 13.46 -0.13
C MET A 89 4.99 13.26 -1.14
N VAL A 90 4.30 14.33 -1.52
CA VAL A 90 3.19 14.29 -2.49
C VAL A 90 3.70 13.84 -3.86
N TRP A 91 4.87 14.33 -4.28
CA TRP A 91 5.46 13.92 -5.56
C TRP A 91 5.83 12.44 -5.59
N ALA A 92 6.31 11.87 -4.48
CA ALA A 92 6.58 10.44 -4.40
C ALA A 92 5.29 9.63 -4.61
N VAL A 93 4.17 10.06 -4.00
CA VAL A 93 2.84 9.44 -4.23
C VAL A 93 2.41 9.55 -5.69
N ASP A 94 2.52 10.74 -6.29
CA ASP A 94 2.19 10.96 -7.71
C ASP A 94 2.99 10.05 -8.65
N CYS A 95 4.23 9.73 -8.28
CA CYS A 95 5.12 8.85 -9.03
C CYS A 95 4.84 7.36 -8.77
N GLY A 96 3.95 7.01 -7.84
CA GLY A 96 3.72 5.64 -7.39
C GLY A 96 4.90 5.04 -6.60
N ASP A 97 5.86 5.87 -6.16
CA ASP A 97 6.95 5.42 -5.29
C ASP A 97 6.46 5.42 -3.84
N LEU A 98 5.67 4.41 -3.51
CA LEU A 98 5.04 4.29 -2.19
C LEU A 98 6.07 4.12 -1.07
N ALA A 99 7.19 3.45 -1.34
CA ALA A 99 8.25 3.29 -0.36
C ALA A 99 8.85 4.65 0.04
N LEU A 100 9.20 5.50 -0.93
CA LEU A 100 9.67 6.84 -0.65
C LEU A 100 8.59 7.73 -0.01
N ALA A 101 7.35 7.64 -0.52
CA ALA A 101 6.22 8.42 -0.01
C ALA A 101 5.94 8.12 1.47
N LEU A 102 5.91 6.84 1.86
CA LEU A 102 5.70 6.41 3.24
C LEU A 102 6.88 6.78 4.13
N ARG A 103 8.12 6.67 3.62
CA ARG A 103 9.32 7.06 4.37
C ARG A 103 9.33 8.55 4.70
N ILE A 104 9.00 9.41 3.73
CA ILE A 104 8.88 10.85 3.97
C ILE A 104 7.63 11.13 4.82
N GLY A 105 6.52 10.46 4.52
CA GLY A 105 5.23 10.64 5.18
C GLY A 105 5.26 10.33 6.67
N ASP A 106 5.99 9.29 7.09
CA ASP A 106 6.22 9.00 8.50
C ASP A 106 6.82 10.20 9.24
N TYR A 107 7.90 10.79 8.72
CA TYR A 107 8.53 11.97 9.29
C TYR A 107 7.58 13.18 9.32
N VAL A 108 6.93 13.49 8.19
CA VAL A 108 6.01 14.64 8.08
C VAL A 108 4.84 14.50 9.07
N VAL A 109 4.29 13.30 9.25
CA VAL A 109 3.17 13.02 10.16
C VAL A 109 3.60 12.94 11.62
N ARG A 110 4.79 12.40 11.93
CA ARG A 110 5.32 12.36 13.31
C ARG A 110 5.59 13.75 13.85
N HIS A 111 6.20 14.61 13.04
CA HIS A 111 6.54 15.99 13.41
C HIS A 111 5.43 17.01 13.13
N ASN A 112 4.28 16.57 12.63
CA ASN A 112 3.13 17.42 12.34
C ASN A 112 3.48 18.62 11.43
N LEU A 113 4.28 18.37 10.39
CA LEU A 113 4.69 19.43 9.47
C LEU A 113 3.48 20.00 8.72
N THR A 114 3.55 21.29 8.43
CA THR A 114 2.47 21.97 7.70
C THR A 114 2.57 21.63 6.23
N MET A 115 1.44 21.19 5.65
CA MET A 115 1.33 20.87 4.23
C MET A 115 1.15 22.15 3.38
N PRO A 116 1.89 22.30 2.28
CA PRO A 116 1.68 23.41 1.35
C PRO A 116 0.35 23.27 0.61
N ASP A 117 -0.37 24.39 0.43
CA ASP A 117 -1.59 24.50 -0.40
C ASP A 117 -2.69 23.46 -0.09
N ASN A 118 -2.94 23.23 1.20
CA ASN A 118 -3.72 22.07 1.64
C ASN A 118 -5.15 22.36 2.15
N PHE A 119 -5.62 23.60 2.03
CA PHE A 119 -6.96 24.03 2.48
C PHE A 119 -7.29 23.60 3.93
N GLY A 120 -6.28 23.62 4.82
CA GLY A 120 -6.45 23.28 6.24
C GLY A 120 -6.41 21.78 6.58
N ARG A 121 -6.17 20.88 5.63
CA ARG A 121 -6.00 19.45 5.92
C ARG A 121 -4.65 19.19 6.64
N THR A 122 -4.59 18.14 7.45
CA THR A 122 -3.35 17.73 8.14
C THR A 122 -2.46 16.89 7.22
N ALA A 123 -1.19 16.71 7.57
CA ALA A 123 -0.29 15.79 6.86
C ALA A 123 -0.83 14.35 6.81
N ALA A 124 -1.40 13.87 7.92
CA ALA A 124 -2.01 12.54 7.99
C ALA A 124 -3.18 12.40 7.02
N THR A 125 -4.04 13.43 6.93
CA THR A 125 -5.14 13.47 5.95
C THR A 125 -4.63 13.40 4.52
N VAL A 126 -3.64 14.22 4.15
CA VAL A 126 -3.10 14.23 2.77
C VAL A 126 -2.48 12.91 2.42
N LEU A 127 -1.56 12.41 3.25
CA LEU A 127 -0.88 11.15 2.98
C LEU A 127 -1.88 10.01 2.79
N THR A 128 -2.90 9.96 3.65
CA THR A 128 -3.95 8.94 3.57
C THR A 128 -4.74 9.03 2.26
N GLU A 129 -5.23 10.23 1.91
CA GLU A 129 -6.02 10.40 0.69
C GLU A 129 -5.20 10.12 -0.58
N GLU A 130 -3.99 10.67 -0.67
CA GLU A 130 -3.16 10.55 -1.86
C GLU A 130 -2.75 9.09 -2.11
N ILE A 131 -2.49 8.29 -1.06
CA ILE A 131 -2.17 6.85 -1.21
C ILE A 131 -3.43 6.02 -1.48
N CYS A 132 -4.56 6.32 -0.83
CA CYS A 132 -5.78 5.51 -0.98
C CYS A 132 -6.51 5.76 -2.30
N ASN A 133 -6.54 7.00 -2.80
CA ASN A 133 -7.33 7.36 -3.99
C ASN A 133 -6.96 6.54 -5.25
N PRO A 134 -5.67 6.31 -5.58
CA PRO A 134 -5.29 5.45 -6.70
C PRO A 134 -5.78 4.00 -6.53
N VAL A 135 -5.64 3.42 -5.34
CA VAL A 135 -6.09 2.05 -5.02
C VAL A 135 -7.60 1.93 -5.22
N LEU A 136 -8.36 2.89 -4.69
CA LEU A 136 -9.81 2.91 -4.80
C LEU A 136 -10.28 3.15 -6.24
N THR A 137 -9.56 3.97 -7.00
CA THR A 137 -9.83 4.20 -8.43
C THR A 137 -9.62 2.92 -9.24
N GLN A 138 -8.52 2.20 -8.98
CA GLN A 138 -8.22 0.93 -9.63
C GLN A 138 -9.28 -0.13 -9.28
N ALA A 139 -9.65 -0.25 -7.99
CA ALA A 139 -10.70 -1.16 -7.54
C ALA A 139 -12.07 -0.89 -8.18
N GLY A 140 -12.38 0.40 -8.42
CA GLY A 140 -13.64 0.82 -9.05
C GLY A 140 -13.65 0.66 -10.57
N THR A 141 -12.48 0.71 -11.21
CA THR A 141 -12.33 0.55 -12.67
C THR A 141 -12.33 -0.91 -13.07
N ASP A 142 -11.72 -1.78 -12.25
CA ASP A 142 -11.66 -3.22 -12.49
C ASP A 142 -12.00 -4.01 -11.22
N ALA A 143 -13.13 -4.71 -11.26
CA ALA A 143 -13.61 -5.56 -10.17
C ALA A 143 -12.72 -6.78 -9.91
N HIS A 144 -11.82 -7.12 -10.83
CA HIS A 144 -10.90 -8.25 -10.73
C HIS A 144 -9.43 -7.82 -10.63
N ALA A 145 -9.15 -6.50 -10.53
CA ALA A 145 -7.80 -6.01 -10.32
C ALA A 145 -7.16 -6.67 -9.10
N ASP A 146 -5.97 -7.22 -9.29
CA ASP A 146 -5.09 -7.63 -8.19
C ASP A 146 -4.53 -6.37 -7.52
N LEU A 147 -4.85 -6.23 -6.23
CA LEU A 147 -4.44 -5.12 -5.38
C LEU A 147 -3.58 -5.60 -4.20
N SER A 148 -3.16 -6.87 -4.21
CA SER A 148 -2.36 -7.48 -3.14
C SER A 148 -1.02 -6.75 -2.94
N GLY A 149 -0.45 -6.18 -4.00
CA GLY A 149 0.76 -5.35 -3.93
C GLY A 149 0.62 -4.08 -3.07
N TYR A 150 -0.61 -3.65 -2.74
CA TYR A 150 -0.85 -2.50 -1.86
C TYR A 150 -1.03 -2.90 -0.38
N ILE A 151 -1.04 -4.19 -0.03
CA ILE A 151 -1.24 -4.66 1.35
C ILE A 151 -0.19 -4.06 2.28
N GLU A 152 1.10 -4.26 1.98
CA GLU A 152 2.20 -3.76 2.83
C GLU A 152 2.23 -2.22 2.89
N PRO A 153 2.15 -1.47 1.77
CA PRO A 153 2.13 -0.01 1.84
C PRO A 153 0.95 0.55 2.66
N LEU A 154 -0.23 -0.07 2.54
CA LEU A 154 -1.41 0.36 3.30
C LEU A 154 -1.32 0.01 4.79
N ASP A 155 -0.66 -1.10 5.15
CA ASP A 155 -0.39 -1.43 6.55
C ASP A 155 0.62 -0.48 7.17
N THR A 156 1.68 -0.15 6.44
CA THR A 156 2.65 0.87 6.85
C THR A 156 1.97 2.23 7.02
N LEU A 157 1.11 2.64 6.08
CA LEU A 157 0.30 3.84 6.22
C LEU A 157 -0.59 3.80 7.47
N TRP A 158 -1.26 2.67 7.72
CA TRP A 158 -2.10 2.48 8.90
C TRP A 158 -1.33 2.73 10.20
N GLN A 159 -0.10 2.23 10.30
CA GLN A 159 0.74 2.46 11.48
C GLN A 159 1.12 3.94 11.63
N ILE A 160 1.51 4.60 10.54
CA ILE A 160 1.88 6.03 10.54
C ILE A 160 0.73 6.90 11.07
N VAL A 161 -0.52 6.56 10.73
CA VAL A 161 -1.69 7.41 11.03
C VAL A 161 -2.58 6.90 12.17
N ALA A 162 -2.22 5.80 12.83
CA ALA A 162 -3.07 5.11 13.81
C ALA A 162 -3.63 6.05 14.91
N ASN A 163 -2.78 6.95 15.42
CA ASN A 163 -3.11 7.90 16.49
C ASN A 163 -3.16 9.34 16.00
N ARG A 164 -3.60 9.56 14.76
CA ARG A 164 -3.74 10.89 14.16
C ARG A 164 -5.21 11.19 13.93
N ASP A 165 -5.58 12.42 14.27
CA ASP A 165 -6.91 12.94 13.99
C ASP A 165 -7.09 13.17 12.49
N MET A 166 -8.25 12.79 11.98
CA MET A 166 -8.64 12.98 10.59
C MET A 166 -10.15 12.81 10.44
N PRO A 167 -10.76 13.42 9.41
CA PRO A 167 -12.19 13.22 9.12
C PRO A 167 -12.53 11.74 8.95
N ASP A 168 -13.72 11.34 9.41
CA ASP A 168 -14.21 9.96 9.32
C ASP A 168 -14.28 9.48 7.86
N GLU A 169 -14.56 10.36 6.91
CA GLU A 169 -14.55 10.01 5.48
C GLU A 169 -13.17 9.59 4.99
N VAL A 170 -12.10 10.19 5.53
CA VAL A 170 -10.71 9.87 5.17
C VAL A 170 -10.29 8.56 5.82
N ARG A 171 -10.64 8.34 7.09
CA ARG A 171 -10.42 7.06 7.77
C ARG A 171 -11.18 5.93 7.10
N ALA A 172 -12.41 6.18 6.65
CA ALA A 172 -13.21 5.24 5.87
C ALA A 172 -12.54 4.87 4.54
N LYS A 173 -11.89 5.83 3.85
CA LYS A 173 -11.12 5.55 2.62
C LYS A 173 -9.96 4.60 2.89
N LEU A 174 -9.22 4.78 3.99
CA LEU A 174 -8.14 3.86 4.38
C LEU A 174 -8.67 2.45 4.64
N CYS A 175 -9.71 2.31 5.47
CA CYS A 175 -10.36 1.02 5.72
C CYS A 175 -10.80 0.35 4.42
N LYS A 176 -11.43 1.12 3.52
CA LYS A 176 -11.90 0.64 2.23
C LYS A 176 -10.74 0.20 1.33
N ALA A 177 -9.65 0.96 1.25
CA ALA A 177 -8.47 0.61 0.45
C ALA A 177 -7.80 -0.67 0.99
N CYS A 178 -7.60 -0.78 2.31
CA CYS A 178 -7.06 -1.98 2.96
C CYS A 178 -7.94 -3.21 2.70
N ALA A 179 -9.26 -3.05 2.71
CA ALA A 179 -10.20 -4.13 2.42
C ALA A 179 -10.10 -4.59 0.96
N PHE A 180 -10.04 -3.65 0.01
CA PHE A 180 -9.86 -3.96 -1.42
C PHE A 180 -8.54 -4.65 -1.71
N ALA A 181 -7.44 -4.22 -1.10
CA ALA A 181 -6.14 -4.87 -1.25
C ALA A 181 -6.16 -6.36 -0.85
N ARG A 182 -7.05 -6.72 0.10
CA ARG A 182 -7.17 -8.09 0.64
C ARG A 182 -8.33 -8.89 0.07
N ARG A 183 -9.26 -8.28 -0.70
CA ARG A 183 -10.50 -8.95 -1.13
C ARG A 183 -10.26 -10.19 -1.99
N GLY A 184 -9.13 -10.22 -2.70
CA GLY A 184 -8.77 -11.29 -3.63
C GLY A 184 -8.02 -12.46 -2.97
N LEU A 185 -7.65 -12.32 -1.69
CA LEU A 185 -7.05 -13.40 -0.92
C LEU A 185 -8.11 -14.46 -0.62
N THR A 186 -7.71 -15.73 -0.70
CA THR A 186 -8.60 -16.87 -0.60
C THR A 186 -8.63 -17.51 0.78
N ASP A 187 -7.70 -17.15 1.67
CA ASP A 187 -7.69 -17.63 3.04
C ASP A 187 -8.81 -16.97 3.87
N ALA A 188 -9.44 -17.77 4.73
CA ALA A 188 -10.61 -17.34 5.51
C ALA A 188 -10.28 -16.15 6.44
N ASP A 189 -9.07 -16.12 7.00
CA ASP A 189 -8.62 -15.05 7.88
C ASP A 189 -8.54 -13.70 7.15
N SER A 190 -7.90 -13.66 5.98
CA SER A 190 -7.81 -12.43 5.16
C SER A 190 -9.18 -11.97 4.67
N MET A 191 -10.06 -12.90 4.29
CA MET A 191 -11.43 -12.59 3.94
C MET A 191 -12.21 -11.99 5.12
N ALA A 192 -12.02 -12.52 6.33
CA ALA A 192 -12.63 -11.99 7.55
C ALA A 192 -12.11 -10.59 7.90
N VAL A 193 -10.80 -10.36 7.76
CA VAL A 193 -10.17 -9.04 7.91
C VAL A 193 -10.73 -8.05 6.90
N SER A 194 -10.79 -8.41 5.61
CA SER A 194 -11.36 -7.56 4.56
C SER A 194 -12.82 -7.20 4.85
N LEU A 195 -13.63 -8.17 5.28
CA LEU A 195 -15.02 -7.94 5.67
C LEU A 195 -15.15 -6.99 6.87
N LYS A 196 -14.31 -7.16 7.90
CA LYS A 196 -14.27 -6.26 9.06
C LYS A 196 -13.95 -4.83 8.64
N LEU A 197 -12.95 -4.65 7.78
CA LEU A 197 -12.54 -3.34 7.26
C LEU A 197 -13.63 -2.68 6.41
N PHE A 198 -14.34 -3.42 5.56
CA PHE A 198 -15.47 -2.85 4.82
C PHE A 198 -16.62 -2.40 5.74
N ARG A 199 -16.92 -3.17 6.79
CA ARG A 199 -17.92 -2.78 7.79
C ARG A 199 -17.50 -1.53 8.54
N GLU A 200 -16.24 -1.42 8.92
CA GLU A 200 -15.69 -0.23 9.56
C GLU A 200 -15.78 0.99 8.64
N ALA A 201 -15.41 0.84 7.37
CA ALA A 201 -15.55 1.91 6.38
C ALA A 201 -17.01 2.39 6.24
N MET A 202 -17.98 1.47 6.27
CA MET A 202 -19.40 1.79 6.21
C MET A 202 -19.94 2.42 7.50
N HIS A 203 -19.38 2.04 8.66
CA HIS A 203 -19.72 2.63 9.95
C HIS A 203 -19.27 4.09 10.03
N LEU A 204 -18.03 4.36 9.64
CA LEU A 204 -17.45 5.71 9.59
C LEU A 204 -18.10 6.57 8.50
N ASN A 205 -18.40 5.99 7.34
CA ASN A 205 -19.05 6.69 6.24
C ASN A 205 -20.16 5.82 5.61
N PRO A 206 -21.44 6.08 5.91
CA PRO A 206 -22.58 5.35 5.33
C PRO A 206 -22.62 5.40 3.78
N ASN A 207 -22.00 6.42 3.18
CA ASN A 207 -21.90 6.61 1.74
C ASN A 207 -20.61 6.01 1.14
N ALA A 208 -19.86 5.18 1.89
CA ALA A 208 -18.64 4.53 1.41
C ALA A 208 -18.86 3.60 0.21
N GLY A 209 -20.09 3.16 -0.05
CA GLY A 209 -20.44 2.41 -1.27
C GLY A 209 -19.97 0.96 -1.28
N VAL A 210 -19.81 0.32 -0.11
CA VAL A 210 -19.24 -1.03 0.06
C VAL A 210 -20.27 -2.12 0.38
N LYS A 211 -21.56 -1.83 0.22
CA LYS A 211 -22.67 -2.74 0.61
C LYS A 211 -22.63 -4.06 -0.15
N ARG A 212 -22.24 -4.04 -1.43
CA ARG A 212 -22.18 -5.23 -2.29
C ARG A 212 -21.02 -6.13 -1.86
N GLU A 213 -19.87 -5.53 -1.59
CA GLU A 213 -18.63 -6.17 -1.16
C GLU A 213 -18.84 -6.89 0.18
N ILE A 214 -19.49 -6.21 1.15
CA ILE A 214 -19.88 -6.81 2.43
C ILE A 214 -20.77 -8.02 2.21
N ALA A 215 -21.79 -7.92 1.35
CA ALA A 215 -22.72 -9.02 1.08
C ALA A 215 -22.02 -10.22 0.42
N THR A 216 -21.15 -9.97 -0.56
CA THR A 216 -20.38 -11.00 -1.27
C THR A 216 -19.43 -11.73 -0.34
N LEU A 217 -18.59 -11.02 0.41
CA LEU A 217 -17.63 -11.63 1.34
C LEU A 217 -18.32 -12.35 2.49
N SER A 218 -19.43 -11.80 3.01
CA SER A 218 -20.21 -12.49 4.07
C SER A 218 -20.76 -13.83 3.60
N ARG A 219 -21.17 -13.96 2.34
CA ARG A 219 -21.65 -15.23 1.76
C ARG A 219 -20.48 -16.20 1.54
N ALA A 220 -19.36 -15.71 1.02
CA ALA A 220 -18.19 -16.52 0.76
C ALA A 220 -17.62 -17.13 2.05
N LEU A 221 -17.52 -16.35 3.14
CA LEU A 221 -17.10 -16.84 4.45
C LEU A 221 -18.06 -17.86 5.06
N LYS A 222 -19.38 -17.66 4.91
CA LYS A 222 -20.37 -18.66 5.36
C LYS A 222 -20.21 -19.98 4.63
N LYS A 223 -19.96 -19.93 3.32
CA LYS A 223 -19.72 -21.12 2.51
C LYS A 223 -18.42 -21.83 2.92
N ALA A 224 -17.33 -21.08 3.06
CA ALA A 224 -16.05 -21.63 3.50
C ALA A 224 -16.15 -22.36 4.86
N GLY A 225 -16.84 -21.78 5.84
CA GLY A 225 -17.06 -22.43 7.14
C GLY A 225 -17.98 -23.66 7.09
N GLN A 226 -18.90 -23.73 6.12
CA GLN A 226 -19.72 -24.92 5.88
C GLN A 226 -18.91 -26.04 5.22
N ASP A 227 -18.05 -25.69 4.26
CA ASP A 227 -17.17 -26.64 3.57
C ASP A 227 -16.13 -27.23 4.54
N GLU A 228 -15.57 -26.42 5.46
CA GLU A 228 -14.69 -26.89 6.54
C GLU A 228 -15.42 -27.81 7.53
N ALA A 229 -16.67 -27.48 7.91
CA ALA A 229 -17.47 -28.31 8.80
C ALA A 229 -17.87 -29.65 8.15
N ALA A 230 -18.09 -29.67 6.84
CA ALA A 230 -18.38 -30.89 6.08
C ALA A 230 -17.12 -31.77 5.91
N ALA A 231 -15.96 -31.16 5.61
CA ALA A 231 -14.68 -31.87 5.52
C ALA A 231 -14.23 -32.47 6.86
N ALA A 232 -14.56 -31.81 7.98
CA ALA A 232 -14.31 -32.34 9.32
C ALA A 232 -15.26 -33.50 9.73
N GLN A 233 -16.32 -33.76 8.95
CA GLN A 233 -17.33 -34.79 9.22
C GLN A 233 -17.24 -36.03 8.30
N GLU A 234 -16.33 -36.08 7.32
CA GLU A 234 -16.08 -37.31 6.55
C GLU A 234 -15.29 -38.34 7.38
N PRO A 235 -15.87 -39.51 7.72
CA PRO A 235 -15.14 -40.54 8.44
C PRO A 235 -14.19 -41.30 7.49
N ALA A 236 -12.99 -41.58 7.98
CA ALA A 236 -12.04 -42.53 7.40
C ALA A 236 -12.67 -43.93 7.28
N ALA A 237 -13.39 -44.20 6.18
CA ALA A 237 -13.85 -45.54 5.86
C ALA A 237 -12.69 -46.36 5.27
N GLN A 238 -11.95 -47.03 6.15
CA GLN A 238 -11.12 -48.18 5.81
C GLN A 238 -11.98 -49.19 5.02
N LYS A 239 -11.61 -49.42 3.76
CA LYS A 239 -12.15 -50.53 2.96
C LYS A 239 -11.53 -51.83 3.47
N ASP A 240 -12.23 -52.48 4.39
CA ASP A 240 -12.11 -53.92 4.58
C ASP A 240 -13.10 -54.59 3.62
N THR A 241 -12.59 -55.15 2.51
CA THR A 241 -13.39 -55.97 1.60
C THR A 241 -12.76 -57.34 1.50
N THR A 242 -13.05 -58.18 2.48
CA THR A 242 -13.01 -59.63 2.32
C THR A 242 -14.36 -60.06 1.73
N ARG A 243 -14.37 -60.50 0.46
CA ARG A 243 -15.49 -61.31 -0.05
C ARG A 243 -14.99 -62.34 -1.05
N GLU A 244 -14.89 -63.56 -0.54
CA GLU A 244 -14.84 -64.80 -1.32
C GLU A 244 -15.95 -64.83 -2.38
N GLN A 245 -15.57 -65.19 -3.61
CA GLN A 245 -16.46 -65.84 -4.57
C GLN A 245 -15.74 -67.00 -5.25
N THR A 246 -16.04 -68.19 -4.75
CA THR A 246 -15.90 -69.50 -5.40
C THR A 246 -16.56 -69.51 -6.78
N THR A 247 -15.79 -69.86 -7.81
CA THR A 247 -16.27 -70.09 -9.18
C THR A 247 -16.23 -71.58 -9.53
N THR A 248 -17.38 -72.17 -9.83
CA THR A 248 -17.52 -73.50 -10.46
C THR A 248 -17.46 -73.36 -12.00
N PRO A 249 -17.00 -74.38 -12.75
CA PRO A 249 -16.30 -74.18 -14.02
C PRO A 249 -17.19 -74.41 -15.25
N LYS A 250 -16.86 -73.76 -16.37
CA LYS A 250 -17.35 -74.14 -17.70
C LYS A 250 -16.20 -74.63 -18.56
N ALA A 251 -16.27 -75.91 -18.89
CA ALA A 251 -15.34 -76.64 -19.74
C ALA A 251 -15.18 -76.01 -21.13
N LYS A 252 -13.92 -75.91 -21.58
CA LYS A 252 -13.56 -75.97 -23.01
C LYS A 252 -12.24 -76.71 -23.13
N ALA A 253 -12.34 -77.94 -23.63
CA ALA A 253 -11.23 -78.72 -24.12
C ALA A 253 -10.63 -78.06 -25.37
N LYS A 254 -9.30 -77.95 -25.41
CA LYS A 254 -8.50 -78.30 -26.59
C LYS A 254 -7.04 -78.47 -26.21
N ALA A 255 -6.60 -79.71 -26.31
CA ALA A 255 -5.22 -80.14 -26.31
C ALA A 255 -4.42 -79.41 -27.40
N LYS A 256 -3.13 -79.13 -27.15
CA LYS A 256 -2.03 -80.00 -27.58
C LYS A 256 -0.68 -79.39 -27.15
N ALA A 257 0.05 -80.15 -26.37
CA ALA A 257 1.44 -79.90 -26.01
C ALA A 257 2.37 -80.01 -27.23
N LYS A 258 3.42 -79.18 -27.26
CA LYS A 258 4.67 -79.50 -27.95
C LYS A 258 5.82 -79.17 -27.00
N ARG A 259 6.59 -80.22 -26.70
CA ARG A 259 7.84 -80.25 -25.91
C ARG A 259 8.89 -79.31 -26.51
N GLY A 260 9.74 -78.75 -25.65
CA GLY A 260 10.93 -78.01 -26.01
C GLY A 260 11.18 -76.90 -25.02
#